data_AF-A0A962MTM9-F1
#
_entry.id   AF-A0A962MTM9-F1
#
_cell.length_a   1.000
_cell.length_b   1.000
_cell.length_c   1.000
_cell.angle_alpha   90.00
_cell.angle_beta   90.00
_cell.angle_gamma   90.00
#
_symmetry.space_group_name_H-M   'P 1'
#
loop_
_entity.id
_entity.type
_entity.pdbx_description
1 polymer ?
#
loop_
_entity_poly.entity_id
_entity_poly.type
_entity_poly.pdbx_seq_one_letter_code
_entity_poly.pdbx_strand_id
1 'polypeptide(L)'
;MLPIKAILALLLTALVWSDSSSARSGIDLHWLWDDRCLGCHGHSADFARAMLHVEEGELRGVHHETDLRTFLHNHYLAGMEVDAVYRMLMAQARTPPRFSEECRRCHDSAVDLVRESAELRDGVLYSRKSGRVMREFLDGHRHLDAADAAFFDELLTRIASEVYRP
;
A
#
# COMPACT_ATOMS: atom_id res chain seq x y z
N MET A 1 13.17 57.87 32.31
CA MET A 1 12.75 56.59 32.92
C MET A 1 11.36 56.24 32.40
N LEU A 2 11.31 55.40 31.37
CA LEU A 2 10.15 54.62 30.92
C LEU A 2 10.61 53.15 30.97
N PRO A 3 9.81 52.19 31.46
CA PRO A 3 10.33 50.87 31.82
C PRO A 3 10.63 49.97 30.63
N ILE A 4 11.83 49.39 30.64
CA ILE A 4 12.47 48.44 29.70
C ILE A 4 11.69 47.10 29.53
N LYS A 5 10.47 46.96 30.08
CA LYS A 5 9.74 45.69 30.14
C LYS A 5 8.82 45.38 28.95
N ALA A 6 8.75 46.23 27.93
CA ALA A 6 7.77 46.10 26.86
C ALA A 6 8.34 45.72 25.48
N ILE A 7 9.58 45.19 25.40
CA ILE A 7 10.19 44.76 24.12
C ILE A 7 10.34 43.22 24.02
N LEU A 8 10.05 42.47 25.09
CA LEU A 8 10.29 41.03 25.16
C LEU A 8 9.04 40.14 24.93
N ALA A 9 7.96 40.68 24.37
CA ALA A 9 6.69 39.95 24.24
C ALA A 9 6.28 39.64 22.77
N LEU A 10 7.11 39.98 21.78
CA LEU A 10 6.79 39.78 20.36
C LEU A 10 7.80 38.91 19.59
N LEU A 11 8.61 38.10 20.29
CA LEU A 11 9.65 37.24 19.70
C LEU A 11 9.47 35.74 20.00
N LEU A 12 8.29 35.32 20.48
CA LEU A 12 8.06 33.97 21.02
C LEU A 12 6.90 33.20 20.37
N THR A 13 6.49 33.54 19.15
CA THR A 13 5.48 32.80 18.37
C THR A 13 5.98 32.30 17.02
N ALA A 14 7.29 32.08 16.89
CA ALA A 14 7.83 31.20 15.85
C ALA A 14 8.19 29.85 16.49
N LEU A 15 7.19 29.19 17.11
CA LEU A 15 7.26 27.74 17.30
C LEU A 15 7.29 27.14 15.91
N VAL A 16 8.50 26.91 15.41
CA VAL A 16 8.94 25.62 14.88
C VAL A 16 7.77 24.75 14.45
N TRP A 17 7.24 25.03 13.26
CA TRP A 17 6.59 24.00 12.46
C TRP A 17 7.75 23.16 11.93
N SER A 18 8.31 22.32 12.81
CA SER A 18 9.02 21.14 12.35
C SER A 18 7.97 20.31 11.65
N ASP A 19 7.88 20.49 10.34
CA ASP A 19 7.26 19.51 9.47
C ASP A 19 8.04 18.23 9.74
N SER A 20 7.47 17.41 10.62
CA SER A 20 7.91 16.05 10.80
C SER A 20 7.47 15.35 9.52
N SER A 21 8.26 15.56 8.46
CA SER A 21 8.43 14.59 7.40
C SER A 21 8.99 13.36 8.09
N SER A 22 8.12 12.63 8.81
CA SER A 22 8.36 11.29 9.27
C SER A 22 8.85 10.57 8.03
N ALA A 23 10.12 10.15 8.04
CA ALA A 23 10.57 9.15 7.11
C ALA A 23 9.59 7.99 7.29
N ARG A 24 8.67 7.87 6.34
CA ARG A 24 7.65 6.81 6.30
C ARG A 24 8.43 5.52 6.19
N SER A 25 8.68 4.89 7.34
CA SER A 25 9.56 3.74 7.49
C SER A 25 8.73 2.48 7.78
N GLY A 26 7.49 2.45 7.31
CA GLY A 26 6.70 1.25 7.35
C GLY A 26 7.34 0.19 6.45
N ILE A 27 7.27 -1.07 6.90
CA ILE A 27 7.79 -2.20 6.13
C ILE A 27 7.00 -2.38 4.83
N ASP A 28 7.72 -2.60 3.72
CA ASP A 28 7.12 -3.05 2.45
C ASP A 28 6.54 -4.45 2.67
N LEU A 29 5.21 -4.56 2.62
CA LEU A 29 4.51 -5.81 2.92
C LEU A 29 4.70 -6.88 1.84
N HIS A 30 4.93 -6.45 0.59
CA HIS A 30 5.20 -7.38 -0.50
C HIS A 30 6.62 -7.92 -0.38
N TRP A 31 7.58 -7.07 0.01
CA TRP A 31 8.93 -7.55 0.33
C TRP A 31 8.92 -8.50 1.53
N LEU A 32 8.19 -8.17 2.61
CA LEU A 32 8.03 -9.04 3.77
C LEU A 32 7.46 -10.41 3.40
N TRP A 33 6.43 -10.44 2.54
CA TRP A 33 5.87 -11.68 2.03
C TRP A 33 6.88 -12.46 1.17
N ASP A 34 7.58 -11.76 0.27
CA ASP A 34 8.55 -12.39 -0.63
C ASP A 34 9.72 -13.00 0.15
N ASP A 35 10.19 -12.33 1.21
CA ASP A 35 11.28 -12.79 2.07
C ASP A 35 10.90 -14.03 2.90
N ARG A 36 9.69 -14.04 3.48
CA ARG A 36 9.32 -15.06 4.48
C ARG A 36 8.37 -16.14 3.97
N CYS A 37 7.54 -15.84 2.99
CA CYS A 37 6.38 -16.66 2.63
C CYS A 37 6.44 -17.20 1.19
N LEU A 38 7.02 -16.46 0.24
CA LEU A 38 6.98 -16.81 -1.19
C LEU A 38 7.57 -18.18 -1.50
N GLY A 39 8.65 -18.59 -0.82
CA GLY A 39 9.29 -19.87 -1.07
C GLY A 39 8.38 -21.09 -0.92
N CYS A 40 7.36 -21.01 -0.05
CA CYS A 40 6.39 -22.08 0.18
C CYS A 40 5.01 -21.78 -0.41
N HIS A 41 4.62 -20.51 -0.50
CA HIS A 41 3.25 -20.10 -0.83
C HIS A 41 3.10 -19.43 -2.21
N GLY A 42 4.20 -19.07 -2.87
CA GLY A 42 4.16 -18.27 -4.09
C GLY A 42 3.79 -16.81 -3.83
N HIS A 43 3.37 -16.08 -4.86
CA HIS A 43 3.02 -14.66 -4.73
C HIS A 43 1.76 -14.45 -3.88
N SER A 44 1.78 -13.40 -3.05
CA SER A 44 0.73 -13.09 -2.07
C SER A 44 -0.66 -13.02 -2.68
N ALA A 45 -0.79 -12.36 -3.83
CA ALA A 45 -2.08 -12.16 -4.47
C ALA A 45 -2.68 -13.46 -5.02
N ASP A 46 -1.83 -14.35 -5.58
CA ASP A 46 -2.27 -15.65 -6.08
C ASP A 46 -2.64 -16.58 -4.93
N PHE A 47 -1.80 -16.61 -3.89
CA PHE A 47 -2.11 -17.33 -2.65
C PHE A 47 -3.44 -16.87 -2.04
N ALA A 48 -3.63 -15.56 -1.88
CA ALA A 48 -4.82 -15.00 -1.25
C ALA A 48 -6.11 -15.40 -1.98
N ARG A 49 -6.11 -15.36 -3.33
CA ARG A 49 -7.28 -15.74 -4.13
C ARG A 49 -7.52 -17.26 -4.17
N ALA A 50 -6.45 -18.05 -4.15
CA ALA A 50 -6.56 -19.50 -4.25
C ALA A 50 -6.92 -20.16 -2.90
N MET A 51 -6.39 -19.62 -1.81
CA MET A 51 -6.41 -20.29 -0.50
C MET A 51 -7.26 -19.60 0.55
N LEU A 52 -7.70 -18.36 0.29
CA LEU A 52 -8.47 -17.56 1.25
C LEU A 52 -9.79 -17.11 0.64
N HIS A 53 -10.78 -16.89 1.50
CA HIS A 53 -12.05 -16.29 1.14
C HIS A 53 -12.50 -15.36 2.27
N VAL A 54 -13.37 -14.42 1.91
CA VAL A 54 -13.95 -13.48 2.89
C VAL A 54 -15.34 -13.95 3.24
N GLU A 55 -15.57 -14.19 4.53
CA GLU A 55 -16.85 -14.59 5.10
C GLU A 55 -17.15 -13.69 6.30
N GLU A 56 -18.36 -13.11 6.32
CA GLU A 56 -18.80 -12.19 7.39
C GLU A 56 -17.81 -11.03 7.66
N GLY A 57 -17.06 -10.62 6.65
CA GLY A 57 -16.07 -9.55 6.75
C GLY A 57 -14.67 -10.00 7.20
N GLU A 58 -14.51 -11.25 7.63
CA GLU A 58 -13.24 -11.85 8.06
C GLU A 58 -12.61 -12.69 6.94
N LEU A 59 -11.28 -12.77 6.92
CA LEU A 59 -10.51 -13.58 5.99
C LEU A 59 -10.27 -14.97 6.61
N ARG A 60 -10.76 -16.00 5.93
CA ARG A 60 -10.65 -17.40 6.35
C ARG A 60 -9.87 -18.21 5.33
N GLY A 61 -9.18 -19.25 5.79
CA GLY A 61 -8.53 -20.22 4.92
C GLY A 61 -9.52 -21.27 4.41
N VAL A 62 -9.33 -21.75 3.19
CA VAL A 62 -10.17 -22.81 2.58
C VAL A 62 -10.12 -24.12 3.38
N HIS A 63 -9.01 -24.43 4.03
CA HIS A 63 -8.83 -25.66 4.82
C HIS A 63 -8.77 -25.44 6.34
N HIS A 64 -8.64 -24.17 6.76
CA HIS A 64 -8.54 -23.77 8.16
C HIS A 64 -9.45 -22.56 8.36
N GLU A 65 -10.68 -22.83 8.76
CA GLU A 65 -11.70 -21.80 9.03
C GLU A 65 -11.43 -21.01 10.32
N THR A 66 -10.39 -21.38 11.08
CA THR A 66 -9.99 -20.74 12.33
C THR A 66 -9.50 -19.30 12.15
N ASP A 67 -9.22 -18.63 13.27
CA ASP A 67 -8.62 -17.28 13.32
C ASP A 67 -7.26 -17.22 12.58
N LEU A 68 -7.28 -16.66 11.37
CA LEU A 68 -6.11 -16.49 10.51
C LEU A 68 -5.05 -15.57 11.14
N ARG A 69 -5.42 -14.59 11.97
CA ARG A 69 -4.42 -13.74 12.64
C ARG A 69 -3.60 -14.54 13.63
N THR A 70 -4.25 -15.39 14.42
CA THR A 70 -3.57 -16.31 15.33
C THR A 70 -2.66 -17.27 14.55
N PHE A 71 -3.11 -17.80 13.41
CA PHE A 71 -2.27 -18.63 12.55
C PHE A 71 -1.02 -17.86 12.06
N LEU A 72 -1.20 -16.66 11.49
CA LEU A 72 -0.12 -15.82 11.00
C LEU A 72 0.90 -15.47 12.09
N HIS A 73 0.42 -15.14 13.29
CA HIS A 73 1.28 -14.90 14.46
C HIS A 73 2.13 -16.12 14.82
N ASN A 74 1.55 -17.31 14.74
CA ASN A 74 2.26 -18.56 15.01
C ASN A 74 3.07 -19.06 13.80
N HIS A 75 2.97 -18.39 12.66
CA HIS A 75 3.53 -18.78 11.37
C HIS A 75 4.31 -17.62 10.72
N TYR A 76 5.45 -17.29 11.34
CA TYR A 76 6.50 -16.39 10.82
C TYR A 76 6.23 -14.87 10.83
N LEU A 77 5.10 -14.40 11.38
CA LEU A 77 4.83 -12.97 11.59
C LEU A 77 4.71 -12.63 13.07
N ALA A 78 5.03 -11.39 13.44
CA ALA A 78 4.89 -10.94 14.83
C ALA A 78 4.36 -9.49 14.94
N GLY A 79 3.73 -9.19 16.07
CA GLY A 79 3.29 -7.83 16.41
C GLY A 79 2.43 -7.18 15.30
N MET A 80 2.83 -5.99 14.86
CA MET A 80 2.08 -5.22 13.85
C MET A 80 2.13 -5.83 12.44
N GLU A 81 3.05 -6.75 12.15
CA GLU A 81 3.16 -7.43 10.85
C GLU A 81 1.94 -8.32 10.59
N VAL A 82 1.43 -8.99 11.62
CA VAL A 82 0.27 -9.88 11.52
C VAL A 82 -0.93 -9.14 10.95
N ASP A 83 -1.26 -7.99 11.55
CA ASP A 83 -2.42 -7.22 11.12
C ASP A 83 -2.22 -6.55 9.77
N ALA A 84 -0.98 -6.16 9.47
CA ALA A 84 -0.62 -5.58 8.20
C ALA A 84 -0.77 -6.57 7.04
N VAL A 85 -0.17 -7.75 7.17
CA VAL A 85 -0.24 -8.81 6.15
C VAL A 85 -1.66 -9.34 6.03
N TYR A 86 -2.38 -9.53 7.14
CA TYR A 86 -3.79 -9.93 7.09
C TYR A 86 -4.62 -8.95 6.24
N ARG A 87 -4.46 -7.64 6.43
CA ARG A 87 -5.20 -6.64 5.64
C ARG A 87 -4.80 -6.65 4.16
N MET A 88 -3.51 -6.82 3.85
CA MET A 88 -3.03 -6.96 2.48
C MET A 88 -3.67 -8.19 1.81
N LEU A 89 -3.62 -9.36 2.46
CA LEU A 89 -4.21 -10.58 1.94
C LEU A 89 -5.74 -10.45 1.76
N MET A 90 -6.42 -9.80 2.70
CA MET A 90 -7.85 -9.53 2.57
C MET A 90 -8.17 -8.68 1.35
N ALA A 91 -7.39 -7.61 1.14
CA ALA A 91 -7.56 -6.76 -0.03
C ALA A 91 -7.30 -7.54 -1.34
N GLN A 92 -6.26 -8.37 -1.35
CA GLN A 92 -5.92 -9.21 -2.51
C GLN A 92 -6.99 -10.26 -2.82
N ALA A 93 -7.56 -10.92 -1.81
CA ALA A 93 -8.64 -11.88 -1.97
C ALA A 93 -9.93 -11.23 -2.53
N ARG A 94 -10.20 -9.97 -2.17
CA ARG A 94 -11.37 -9.21 -2.66
C ARG A 94 -11.17 -8.57 -4.04
N THR A 95 -9.93 -8.46 -4.52
CA THR A 95 -9.64 -7.74 -5.76
C THR A 95 -9.65 -8.70 -6.95
N PRO A 96 -10.45 -8.43 -7.99
CA PRO A 96 -10.38 -9.17 -9.25
C PRO A 96 -8.93 -9.19 -9.82
N PRO A 97 -8.45 -10.30 -10.37
CA PRO A 97 -7.08 -10.45 -10.89
C PRO A 97 -6.82 -9.72 -12.22
N ARG A 98 -7.53 -8.61 -12.46
CA ARG A 98 -7.49 -7.84 -13.71
C ARG A 98 -6.09 -7.38 -14.10
N PHE A 99 -5.24 -7.00 -13.15
CA PHE A 99 -3.86 -6.61 -13.49
C PHE A 99 -3.08 -7.76 -14.13
N SER A 100 -3.12 -8.95 -13.54
CA SER A 100 -2.44 -10.14 -14.09
C SER A 100 -3.04 -10.61 -15.41
N GLU A 101 -4.34 -10.34 -15.64
CA GLU A 101 -5.05 -10.75 -16.85
C GLU A 101 -4.87 -9.75 -18.01
N GLU A 102 -4.88 -8.45 -17.72
CA GLU A 102 -4.97 -7.39 -18.72
C GLU A 102 -3.64 -6.63 -18.90
N CYS A 103 -2.82 -6.51 -17.85
CA CYS A 103 -1.60 -5.70 -17.85
C CYS A 103 -0.32 -6.53 -18.00
N ARG A 104 -0.37 -7.85 -17.71
CA ARG A 104 0.84 -8.71 -17.62
C ARG A 104 1.64 -8.85 -18.91
N ARG A 105 1.04 -8.51 -20.06
CA ARG A 105 1.76 -8.52 -21.34
C ARG A 105 2.91 -7.50 -21.40
N CYS A 106 2.82 -6.43 -20.62
CA CYS A 106 3.80 -5.34 -20.63
C CYS A 106 4.42 -5.07 -19.26
N HIS A 107 3.83 -5.59 -18.18
CA HIS A 107 4.28 -5.39 -16.81
C HIS A 107 4.35 -6.73 -16.09
N ASP A 108 5.41 -6.99 -15.33
CA ASP A 108 5.53 -8.28 -14.64
C ASP A 108 4.51 -8.41 -13.50
N SER A 109 4.52 -7.46 -12.57
CA SER A 109 3.55 -7.38 -11.48
C SER A 109 3.12 -5.95 -11.17
N ALA A 110 2.00 -5.79 -10.48
CA ALA A 110 1.52 -4.49 -10.04
C ALA A 110 2.45 -3.86 -9.00
N VAL A 111 3.07 -4.70 -8.17
CA VAL A 111 4.03 -4.27 -7.14
C VAL A 111 5.29 -3.73 -7.78
N ASP A 112 5.84 -4.43 -8.78
CA ASP A 112 7.06 -4.00 -9.47
C ASP A 112 6.79 -2.71 -10.25
N LEU A 113 5.64 -2.61 -10.92
CA LEU A 113 5.22 -1.37 -11.58
C LEU A 113 5.18 -0.19 -10.58
N VAL A 114 4.60 -0.41 -9.40
CA VAL A 114 4.55 0.61 -8.35
C VAL A 114 5.96 1.00 -7.89
N ARG A 115 6.81 0.01 -7.57
CA ARG A 115 8.18 0.24 -7.09
C ARG A 115 9.01 1.05 -8.07
N GLU A 116 8.92 0.71 -9.36
CA GLU A 116 9.75 1.28 -10.41
C GLU A 116 9.25 2.64 -10.89
N SER A 117 7.92 2.80 -11.01
CA SER A 117 7.35 3.89 -11.79
C SER A 117 6.52 4.87 -10.97
N ALA A 118 6.16 4.55 -9.73
CA ALA A 118 5.19 5.31 -8.97
C ALA A 118 5.72 5.82 -7.62
N GLU A 119 5.15 6.92 -7.17
CA GLU A 119 5.39 7.52 -5.87
C GLU A 119 4.05 7.90 -5.24
N LEU A 120 3.85 7.55 -3.98
CA LEU A 120 2.66 7.92 -3.23
C LEU A 120 2.92 9.19 -2.42
N ARG A 121 2.20 10.28 -2.73
CA ARG A 121 2.25 11.55 -2.02
C ARG A 121 0.85 11.91 -1.54
N ASP A 122 0.68 12.03 -0.23
CA ASP A 122 -0.59 12.42 0.40
C ASP A 122 -1.82 11.65 -0.12
N GLY A 123 -1.64 10.33 -0.30
CA GLY A 123 -2.69 9.43 -0.80
C GLY A 123 -2.90 9.44 -2.31
N VAL A 124 -2.18 10.27 -3.06
CA VAL A 124 -2.27 10.35 -4.52
C VAL A 124 -1.04 9.71 -5.15
N LEU A 125 -1.28 8.85 -6.14
CA LEU A 125 -0.23 8.17 -6.88
C LEU A 125 0.27 9.02 -8.04
N TYR A 126 1.58 9.19 -8.12
CA TYR A 126 2.23 9.98 -9.16
C TYR A 126 3.25 9.15 -9.93
N SER A 127 3.41 9.44 -11.22
CA SER A 127 4.48 8.89 -12.03
C SER A 127 5.82 9.51 -11.63
N ARG A 128 6.82 8.70 -11.28
CA ARG A 128 8.19 9.17 -11.04
C ARG A 128 8.82 9.81 -12.27
N LYS A 129 8.50 9.28 -13.45
CA LYS A 129 9.06 9.75 -14.72
C LYS A 129 8.60 11.16 -15.09
N SER A 130 7.32 11.46 -14.89
CA SER A 130 6.71 12.71 -15.37
C SER A 130 6.27 13.67 -14.27
N GLY A 131 6.18 13.21 -13.02
CA GLY A 131 5.63 13.96 -11.90
C GLY A 131 4.11 14.13 -11.92
N ARG A 132 3.42 13.67 -12.98
CA ARG A 132 1.97 13.76 -13.16
C ARG A 132 1.22 12.70 -12.37
N VAL A 133 -0.05 12.95 -12.06
CA VAL A 133 -0.95 12.00 -11.39
C VAL A 133 -1.10 10.75 -12.26
N MET A 134 -1.00 9.56 -11.65
CA MET A 134 -1.04 8.28 -12.38
C MET A 134 -2.33 8.11 -13.16
N ARG A 135 -3.47 8.47 -12.57
CA ARG A 135 -4.78 8.51 -13.22
C ARG A 135 -4.79 9.18 -14.60
N GLU A 136 -4.10 10.31 -14.75
CA GLU A 136 -4.03 11.03 -16.03
C GLU A 136 -3.19 10.31 -17.09
N PHE A 137 -2.25 9.48 -16.67
CA PHE A 137 -1.48 8.63 -17.58
C PHE A 137 -2.28 7.39 -17.98
N LEU A 138 -3.06 6.83 -17.04
CA LEU A 138 -3.92 5.69 -17.31
C LEU A 138 -5.06 6.05 -18.26
N ASP A 139 -5.53 7.31 -18.24
CA ASP A 139 -6.47 7.83 -19.22
C ASP A 139 -5.89 7.73 -20.64
N GLY A 140 -6.44 6.83 -21.45
CA GLY A 140 -5.95 6.52 -22.79
C GLY A 140 -4.79 5.52 -22.85
N HIS A 141 -4.27 5.03 -21.73
CA HIS A 141 -3.30 3.93 -21.76
C HIS A 141 -3.99 2.67 -22.29
N ARG A 142 -3.53 2.15 -23.45
CA ARG A 142 -4.05 0.91 -24.05
C ARG A 142 -5.57 0.88 -24.27
N HIS A 143 -6.20 2.04 -24.44
CA HIS A 143 -7.66 2.18 -24.58
C HIS A 143 -8.45 1.79 -23.33
N LEU A 144 -7.84 1.89 -22.13
CA LEU A 144 -8.61 1.87 -20.89
C LEU A 144 -9.66 2.98 -20.94
N ASP A 145 -10.91 2.63 -20.65
CA ASP A 145 -11.94 3.64 -20.45
C ASP A 145 -11.79 4.32 -19.09
N ALA A 146 -12.64 5.31 -18.83
CA ALA A 146 -12.58 6.07 -17.60
C ALA A 146 -12.80 5.21 -16.35
N ALA A 147 -13.65 4.18 -16.41
CA ALA A 147 -13.96 3.31 -15.28
C ALA A 147 -12.80 2.33 -15.01
N ASP A 148 -12.23 1.76 -16.05
CA ASP A 148 -11.10 0.85 -15.96
C ASP A 148 -9.85 1.56 -15.44
N ALA A 149 -9.55 2.74 -15.97
CA ALA A 149 -8.45 3.54 -15.45
C ALA A 149 -8.69 3.95 -13.98
N ALA A 150 -9.96 4.01 -13.50
CA ALA A 150 -10.27 4.28 -12.10
C ALA A 150 -9.89 3.09 -11.23
N PHE A 151 -10.34 1.92 -11.67
CA PHE A 151 -10.03 0.65 -11.03
C PHE A 151 -8.51 0.45 -10.90
N PHE A 152 -7.75 0.68 -11.96
CA PHE A 152 -6.30 0.50 -11.92
C PHE A 152 -5.60 1.56 -11.07
N ASP A 153 -6.06 2.82 -11.07
CA ASP A 153 -5.51 3.86 -10.20
C ASP A 153 -5.74 3.54 -8.71
N GLU A 154 -6.94 3.09 -8.34
CA GLU A 154 -7.27 2.67 -6.98
C GLU A 154 -6.45 1.43 -6.56
N LEU A 155 -6.33 0.44 -7.45
CA LEU A 155 -5.53 -0.76 -7.23
C LEU A 155 -4.06 -0.41 -6.97
N LEU A 156 -3.45 0.38 -7.85
CA LEU A 156 -2.03 0.75 -7.75
C LEU A 156 -1.80 1.67 -6.55
N THR A 157 -2.73 2.56 -6.22
CA THR A 157 -2.65 3.42 -5.03
C THR A 157 -2.68 2.59 -3.75
N ARG A 158 -3.57 1.59 -3.66
CA ARG A 158 -3.59 0.66 -2.53
C ARG A 158 -2.26 -0.09 -2.42
N ILE A 159 -1.76 -0.67 -3.51
CA ILE A 159 -0.48 -1.39 -3.51
C ILE A 159 0.67 -0.46 -3.10
N ALA A 160 0.68 0.78 -3.58
CA ALA A 160 1.66 1.77 -3.16
C ALA A 160 1.59 2.07 -1.66
N SER A 161 0.41 2.04 -1.05
CA SER A 161 0.27 2.17 0.41
C SER A 161 0.77 0.93 1.17
N GLU A 162 0.85 -0.23 0.53
CA GLU A 162 1.41 -1.48 1.09
C GLU A 162 2.94 -1.53 0.92
N VAL A 163 3.48 -0.85 -0.10
CA VAL A 163 4.92 -0.74 -0.39
C VAL A 163 5.58 0.42 0.38
N TYR A 164 5.01 1.63 0.31
CA TYR A 164 5.57 2.87 0.87
C TYR A 164 4.94 3.23 2.22
N ARG A 165 4.68 2.21 3.05
CA ARG A 165 3.90 2.37 4.27
C ARG A 165 4.40 3.55 5.14
N PRO A 166 3.47 4.38 5.66
CA PRO A 166 3.81 5.44 6.60
C PRO A 166 4.42 4.92 7.89
#